data_AF-A0A9X3V6V1-F1
#
_entry.id   AF-A0A9X3V6V1-F1
#
_cell.length_a   1.000
_cell.length_b   1.000
_cell.length_c   1.000
_cell.angle_alpha   90.00
_cell.angle_beta   90.00
_cell.angle_gamma   90.00
#
_symmetry.space_group_name_H-M   'P 1'
#
loop_
_entity.id
_entity.type
_entity.pdbx_description
1 polymer ?
#
loop_
_entity_poly.entity_id
_entity_poly.type
_entity_poly.pdbx_seq_one_letter_code
_entity_poly.pdbx_strand_id
1 'polypeptide(L)'
;MNIDIGHIRNVSWAKDNDDKKWIAYNRLRGQYMSALEHAVPERFFNDPAKCNLQGDSNPTAGLPECPQGISAMKALGIAASQGQRIYTITRKVYSENPGIVSSALSAHSYDTQNRVQQSLDAGYEVNIHERPITESGWMGSGFTAIDPDTGAGAYTIEEGSNGGYREHLTSEPGGRLLNIYGIGSPPSTYDAPLLKIHMKPLFWLFILPSIQ
;
A
#
# COMPACT_ATOMS: atom_id res chain seq x y z
N MET A 1 11.67 11.20 7.37
CA MET A 1 10.31 11.79 7.26
C MET A 1 9.40 10.68 6.74
N ASN A 2 8.22 10.50 7.33
CA ASN A 2 7.22 9.56 6.82
C ASN A 2 6.02 10.35 6.34
N ILE A 3 5.71 10.27 5.04
CA ILE A 3 4.50 10.86 4.44
C ILE A 3 3.63 9.69 4.01
N ASP A 4 2.43 9.63 4.57
CA ASP A 4 1.46 8.55 4.39
C ASP A 4 0.16 9.14 3.82
N ILE A 5 -0.44 8.45 2.86
CA ILE A 5 -1.75 8.82 2.33
C ILE A 5 -2.79 7.93 3.04
N GLY A 6 -3.18 8.36 4.24
CA GLY A 6 -3.98 7.50 5.12
C GLY A 6 -5.33 7.04 4.56
N HIS A 7 -5.98 7.81 3.68
CA HIS A 7 -7.23 7.37 3.04
C HIS A 7 -7.56 8.15 1.77
N ILE A 8 -7.98 7.42 0.74
CA ILE A 8 -8.47 7.97 -0.52
C ILE A 8 -9.84 7.38 -0.81
N ARG A 9 -10.81 8.25 -1.10
CA ARG A 9 -12.13 7.87 -1.59
C ARG A 9 -12.28 8.34 -3.01
N ASN A 10 -12.85 7.50 -3.85
CA ASN A 10 -13.16 7.83 -5.23
C ASN A 10 -14.52 7.23 -5.59
N VAL A 11 -15.32 7.99 -6.33
CA VAL A 11 -16.58 7.53 -6.91
C VAL A 11 -16.37 7.45 -8.42
N SER A 12 -16.27 6.24 -8.93
CA SER A 12 -15.98 5.98 -10.35
C SER A 12 -16.83 4.83 -10.88
N TRP A 13 -17.10 4.84 -12.17
CA TRP A 13 -17.78 3.77 -12.90
C TRP A 13 -17.07 3.54 -14.24
N ALA A 14 -17.09 2.30 -14.73
CA ALA A 14 -16.63 2.01 -16.08
C ALA A 14 -17.66 2.53 -17.09
N LYS A 15 -17.21 3.22 -18.16
CA LYS A 15 -18.10 3.78 -19.18
C LYS A 15 -18.99 2.72 -19.83
N ASP A 16 -18.46 1.51 -19.97
CA ASP A 16 -19.11 0.33 -20.53
C ASP A 16 -19.69 -0.61 -19.46
N ASN A 17 -19.71 -0.19 -18.20
CA ASN A 17 -20.20 -0.97 -17.06
C ASN A 17 -19.49 -2.34 -16.92
N ASP A 18 -18.21 -2.41 -17.29
CA ASP A 18 -17.35 -3.57 -17.06
C ASP A 18 -16.69 -3.48 -15.67
N ASP A 19 -17.17 -4.31 -14.74
CA ASP A 19 -16.67 -4.37 -13.37
C ASP A 19 -15.17 -4.68 -13.30
N LYS A 20 -14.62 -5.46 -14.25
CA LYS A 20 -13.18 -5.79 -14.24
C LYS A 20 -12.32 -4.56 -14.50
N LYS A 21 -12.79 -3.64 -15.36
CA LYS A 21 -12.10 -2.37 -15.62
C LYS A 21 -12.17 -1.46 -14.40
N TRP A 22 -13.31 -1.43 -13.72
CA TRP A 22 -13.48 -0.68 -12.49
C TRP A 22 -12.56 -1.20 -11.37
N ILE A 23 -12.52 -2.51 -11.15
CA ILE A 23 -11.61 -3.15 -10.18
C ILE A 23 -10.15 -2.85 -10.53
N ALA A 24 -9.75 -3.02 -11.80
CA ALA A 24 -8.39 -2.74 -12.24
C ALA A 24 -8.01 -1.27 -12.04
N TYR A 25 -8.94 -0.35 -12.29
CA TYR A 25 -8.74 1.07 -12.03
C TYR A 25 -8.54 1.38 -10.54
N ASN A 26 -9.32 0.76 -9.65
CA ASN A 26 -9.16 0.93 -8.21
C ASN A 26 -7.80 0.42 -7.72
N ARG A 27 -7.35 -0.73 -8.21
CA ARG A 27 -6.00 -1.26 -7.94
C ARG A 27 -4.91 -0.30 -8.41
N LEU A 28 -5.01 0.17 -9.65
CA LEU A 28 -4.06 1.12 -10.23
C LEU A 28 -3.97 2.41 -9.40
N ARG A 29 -5.12 2.94 -8.95
CA ARG A 29 -5.14 4.13 -8.11
C ARG A 29 -4.44 3.89 -6.77
N GLY A 30 -4.71 2.79 -6.09
CA GLY A 30 -4.02 2.47 -4.84
C GLY A 30 -2.50 2.34 -5.02
N GLN A 31 -2.07 1.57 -6.02
CA GLN A 31 -0.64 1.39 -6.34
C GLN A 31 0.04 2.73 -6.66
N TYR A 32 -0.61 3.55 -7.48
CA TYR A 32 -0.09 4.86 -7.86
C TYR A 32 0.07 5.77 -6.66
N MET A 33 -0.93 5.81 -5.76
CA MET A 33 -0.87 6.68 -4.60
C MET A 33 0.20 6.22 -3.62
N SER A 34 0.33 4.92 -3.37
CA SER A 34 1.45 4.40 -2.58
C SER A 34 2.81 4.72 -3.23
N ALA A 35 2.92 4.67 -4.56
CA ALA A 35 4.14 5.10 -5.24
C ALA A 35 4.43 6.61 -5.03
N LEU A 36 3.41 7.45 -4.91
CA LEU A 36 3.61 8.88 -4.61
C LEU A 36 4.08 9.13 -3.17
N GLU A 37 3.81 8.24 -2.21
CA GLU A 37 4.25 8.36 -0.81
C GLU A 37 5.77 8.43 -0.67
N HIS A 38 6.52 7.76 -1.56
CA HIS A 38 7.97 7.87 -1.59
C HIS A 38 8.48 8.86 -2.64
N ALA A 39 7.86 8.89 -3.82
CA ALA A 39 8.39 9.65 -4.95
C ALA A 39 8.28 11.17 -4.75
N VAL A 40 7.18 11.66 -4.16
CA VAL A 40 7.00 13.10 -3.94
C VAL A 40 8.00 13.64 -2.92
N PRO A 41 8.17 13.02 -1.73
CA PRO A 41 9.16 13.47 -0.77
C PRO A 41 10.59 13.40 -1.31
N GLU A 42 10.94 12.34 -2.04
CA GLU A 42 12.26 12.22 -2.67
C GLU A 42 12.54 13.39 -3.61
N ARG A 43 11.58 13.80 -4.44
CA ARG A 43 11.76 14.93 -5.35
C ARG A 43 11.79 16.28 -4.64
N PHE A 44 11.07 16.41 -3.52
CA PHE A 44 10.94 17.67 -2.81
C PHE A 44 12.11 17.93 -1.85
N PHE A 45 12.60 16.90 -1.16
CA PHE A 45 13.62 17.04 -0.11
C PHE A 45 15.05 16.72 -0.56
N ASN A 46 15.22 15.98 -1.66
CA ASN A 46 16.56 15.72 -2.17
C ASN A 46 17.08 16.91 -2.99
N ASP A 47 18.28 17.34 -2.64
CA ASP A 47 18.98 18.42 -3.32
C ASP A 47 20.14 17.82 -4.15
N PRO A 48 20.06 17.86 -5.50
CA PRO A 48 21.10 17.34 -6.38
C PRO A 48 22.48 17.98 -6.17
N ALA A 49 22.56 19.15 -5.52
CA ALA A 49 23.84 19.78 -5.17
C ALA A 49 24.50 19.16 -3.92
N LYS A 50 23.76 18.37 -3.13
CA LYS A 50 24.22 17.81 -1.85
C LYS A 50 24.27 16.29 -1.82
N CYS A 51 23.54 15.62 -2.71
CA CYS A 51 23.50 14.18 -2.80
C CYS A 51 23.21 13.72 -4.24
N ASN A 52 23.60 12.48 -4.55
CA ASN A 52 23.33 11.84 -5.83
C ASN A 52 21.97 11.13 -5.79
N LEU A 53 21.09 11.43 -6.75
CA LEU A 53 19.79 10.76 -6.85
C LEU A 53 19.98 9.28 -7.21
N GLN A 54 19.10 8.42 -6.70
CA GLN A 54 19.12 7.00 -7.05
C GLN A 54 18.89 6.82 -8.55
N GLY A 55 19.81 6.12 -9.22
CA GLY A 55 19.77 5.90 -10.67
C GLY A 55 20.23 7.10 -11.51
N ASP A 56 20.91 8.08 -10.93
CA ASP A 56 21.54 9.16 -11.69
C ASP A 56 22.60 8.59 -12.65
N SER A 57 22.49 8.98 -13.92
CA SER A 57 23.45 8.61 -14.97
C SER A 57 24.82 9.27 -14.79
N ASN A 58 24.91 10.41 -14.09
CA ASN A 58 26.14 11.17 -13.88
C ASN A 58 26.28 11.60 -12.41
N PRO A 59 26.56 10.66 -11.49
CA PRO A 59 26.74 10.99 -10.09
C PRO A 59 27.95 11.92 -9.90
N THR A 60 27.78 12.95 -9.09
CA THR A 60 28.87 13.85 -8.69
C THR A 60 29.76 13.12 -7.69
N ALA A 61 31.03 12.92 -8.06
CA ALA A 61 32.01 12.26 -7.22
C ALA A 61 32.19 13.01 -5.89
N GLY A 62 32.11 12.27 -4.78
CA GLY A 62 32.27 12.81 -3.43
C GLY A 62 30.98 13.18 -2.70
N LEU A 63 29.82 13.14 -3.37
CA LEU A 63 28.52 13.29 -2.70
C LEU A 63 27.91 11.92 -2.32
N PRO A 64 27.26 11.80 -1.15
CA PRO A 64 26.56 10.58 -0.75
C PRO A 64 25.30 10.34 -1.61
N GLU A 65 24.73 9.14 -1.54
CA GLU A 65 23.41 8.89 -2.11
C GLU A 65 22.33 9.65 -1.36
N CYS A 66 21.34 10.17 -2.09
CA CYS A 66 20.22 10.86 -1.49
C CYS A 66 19.35 9.90 -0.66
N PRO A 67 18.82 10.36 0.49
CA PRO A 67 17.83 9.60 1.24
C PRO A 67 16.67 9.14 0.37
N GLN A 68 16.29 7.88 0.51
CA GLN A 68 15.15 7.28 -0.18
C GLN A 68 13.92 7.30 0.73
N GLY A 69 12.78 7.71 0.18
CA GLY A 69 11.48 7.47 0.77
C GLY A 69 11.12 6.00 0.59
N ILE A 70 10.24 5.51 1.47
CA ILE A 70 9.75 4.14 1.39
C ILE A 70 8.23 4.17 1.30
N SER A 71 7.70 3.30 0.44
CA SER A 71 6.28 3.01 0.30
C SER A 71 6.08 1.50 0.22
N ALA A 72 4.85 1.01 0.38
CA ALA A 72 4.56 -0.41 0.21
C ALA A 72 4.97 -0.89 -1.20
N MET A 73 4.69 -0.09 -2.23
CA MET A 73 5.07 -0.39 -3.62
C MET A 73 6.58 -0.37 -3.84
N LYS A 74 7.29 0.62 -3.28
CA LYS A 74 8.75 0.68 -3.38
C LYS A 74 9.40 -0.49 -2.65
N ALA A 75 8.90 -0.86 -1.47
CA ALA A 75 9.43 -1.99 -0.72
C ALA A 75 9.24 -3.32 -1.45
N LEU A 76 8.08 -3.55 -2.08
CA LEU A 76 7.85 -4.70 -2.95
C LEU A 76 8.78 -4.68 -4.18
N GLY A 77 8.99 -3.50 -4.78
CA GLY A 77 9.92 -3.32 -5.90
C GLY A 77 11.37 -3.63 -5.54
N ILE A 78 11.85 -3.12 -4.40
CA ILE A 78 13.21 -3.39 -3.89
C ILE A 78 13.38 -4.88 -3.58
N ALA A 79 12.40 -5.50 -2.92
CA ALA A 79 12.44 -6.94 -2.65
C ALA A 79 12.54 -7.75 -3.96
N ALA A 80 11.74 -7.39 -4.97
CA ALA A 80 11.78 -8.02 -6.28
C ALA A 80 13.14 -7.82 -6.97
N SER A 81 13.72 -6.62 -6.92
CA SER A 81 15.05 -6.35 -7.50
C SER A 81 16.19 -7.08 -6.76
N GLN A 82 16.01 -7.35 -5.47
CA GLN A 82 16.91 -8.19 -4.66
C GLN A 82 16.72 -9.70 -4.92
N GLY A 83 15.81 -10.08 -5.81
CA GLY A 83 15.51 -11.48 -6.13
C GLY A 83 14.70 -12.22 -5.06
N GLN A 84 14.10 -11.50 -4.10
CA GLN A 84 13.21 -12.11 -3.13
C GLN A 84 11.91 -12.56 -3.80
N ARG A 85 11.31 -13.64 -3.28
CA ARG A 85 9.98 -14.03 -3.71
C ARG A 85 8.95 -13.02 -3.21
N ILE A 86 8.07 -12.58 -4.11
CA ILE A 86 6.85 -11.88 -3.74
C ILE A 86 5.71 -12.91 -3.71
N TYR A 87 5.11 -13.08 -2.54
CA TYR A 87 3.96 -13.95 -2.34
C TYR A 87 2.68 -13.21 -2.68
N THR A 88 1.90 -13.77 -3.61
CA THR A 88 0.51 -13.38 -3.85
C THR A 88 -0.39 -14.41 -3.19
N ILE A 89 -0.90 -14.06 -2.00
CA ILE A 89 -1.72 -14.94 -1.17
C ILE A 89 -3.18 -14.56 -1.42
N THR A 90 -3.82 -15.32 -2.32
CA THR A 90 -5.25 -15.19 -2.61
C THR A 90 -6.07 -16.00 -1.60
N ARG A 91 -7.40 -15.77 -1.58
CA ARG A 91 -8.35 -16.59 -0.80
C ARG A 91 -8.19 -18.09 -1.08
N LYS A 92 -7.94 -18.46 -2.34
CA LYS A 92 -7.71 -19.85 -2.74
C LYS A 92 -6.43 -20.39 -2.10
N VAL A 93 -5.31 -19.69 -2.27
CA VAL A 93 -4.01 -20.10 -1.71
C VAL A 93 -4.09 -20.25 -0.19
N TYR A 94 -4.73 -19.30 0.48
CA TYR A 94 -4.88 -19.31 1.92
C TYR A 94 -5.80 -20.45 2.41
N SER A 95 -6.88 -20.76 1.69
CA SER A 95 -7.76 -21.89 2.02
C SER A 95 -7.08 -23.26 1.84
N GLU A 96 -6.17 -23.39 0.87
CA GLU A 96 -5.42 -24.62 0.61
C GLU A 96 -4.23 -24.77 1.58
N ASN A 97 -3.68 -23.66 2.06
CA ASN A 97 -2.57 -23.64 3.02
C ASN A 97 -2.78 -22.54 4.09
N PRO A 98 -3.55 -22.82 5.16
CA PRO A 98 -3.79 -21.84 6.22
C PRO A 98 -2.51 -21.50 7.01
N GLY A 99 -1.49 -22.35 6.96
CA GLY A 99 -0.19 -22.11 7.59
C GLY A 99 0.78 -21.27 6.75
N ILE A 100 0.35 -20.73 5.60
CA ILE A 100 1.24 -19.99 4.70
C ILE A 100 1.88 -18.76 5.36
N VAL A 101 1.14 -18.06 6.22
CA VAL A 101 1.64 -16.85 6.89
C VAL A 101 2.80 -17.20 7.82
N SER A 102 2.60 -18.18 8.71
CA SER A 102 3.63 -18.58 9.68
C SER A 102 4.80 -19.33 9.05
N SER A 103 4.60 -19.98 7.91
CA SER A 103 5.68 -20.71 7.23
C SER A 103 6.46 -19.82 6.27
N ALA A 104 5.80 -19.28 5.25
CA ALA A 104 6.43 -18.51 4.17
C ALA A 104 6.87 -17.11 4.60
N LEU A 105 6.24 -16.53 5.63
CA LEU A 105 6.54 -15.18 6.13
C LEU A 105 7.18 -15.21 7.53
N SER A 106 7.78 -16.33 7.91
CA SER A 106 8.45 -16.52 9.22
C SER A 106 9.57 -15.51 9.50
N ALA A 107 10.18 -14.94 8.46
CA ALA A 107 11.21 -13.90 8.58
C ALA A 107 10.65 -12.52 8.99
N HIS A 108 9.34 -12.31 8.90
CA HIS A 108 8.67 -11.07 9.29
C HIS A 108 8.38 -11.03 10.78
N SER A 109 8.17 -9.83 11.33
CA SER A 109 7.74 -9.66 12.71
C SER A 109 6.38 -10.32 12.98
N TYR A 110 6.11 -10.63 14.25
CA TYR A 110 4.81 -11.16 14.67
C TYR A 110 3.66 -10.22 14.28
N ASP A 111 3.85 -8.90 14.44
CA ASP A 111 2.82 -7.91 14.12
C ASP A 111 2.50 -7.89 12.61
N THR A 112 3.52 -7.95 11.75
CA THR A 112 3.34 -8.04 10.30
C THR A 112 2.59 -9.32 9.94
N GLN A 113 3.00 -10.46 10.50
CA GLN A 113 2.32 -11.74 10.27
C GLN A 113 0.85 -11.66 10.71
N ASN A 114 0.56 -11.11 11.89
CA ASN A 114 -0.79 -10.97 12.42
C ASN A 114 -1.67 -10.06 11.54
N ARG A 115 -1.15 -8.94 11.03
CA ARG A 115 -1.90 -8.06 10.12
C ARG A 115 -2.19 -8.72 8.77
N VAL A 116 -1.21 -9.43 8.21
CA VAL A 116 -1.39 -10.21 6.99
C VAL A 116 -2.46 -11.27 7.22
N GLN A 117 -2.38 -11.98 8.34
CA GLN A 117 -3.34 -13.01 8.73
C GLN A 117 -4.77 -12.46 8.82
N GLN A 118 -4.97 -11.36 9.53
CA GLN A 118 -6.27 -10.68 9.64
C GLN A 118 -6.83 -10.24 8.28
N SER A 119 -5.96 -9.76 7.39
CA SER A 119 -6.37 -9.36 6.04
C SER A 119 -6.85 -10.57 5.23
N LEU A 120 -6.13 -11.69 5.30
CA LEU A 120 -6.50 -12.93 4.64
C LEU A 120 -7.80 -13.52 5.21
N ASP A 121 -7.97 -13.49 6.53
CA ASP A 121 -9.18 -13.97 7.21
C ASP A 121 -10.41 -13.12 6.85
N ALA A 122 -10.22 -11.81 6.63
CA ALA A 122 -11.25 -10.92 6.11
C ALA A 122 -11.49 -11.09 4.59
N GLY A 123 -10.75 -11.98 3.93
CA GLY A 123 -10.94 -12.34 2.53
C GLY A 123 -10.20 -11.45 1.53
N TYR A 124 -9.29 -10.60 1.98
CA TYR A 124 -8.42 -9.81 1.10
C TYR A 124 -7.35 -10.69 0.45
N GLU A 125 -6.90 -10.29 -0.74
CA GLU A 125 -5.68 -10.81 -1.35
C GLU A 125 -4.48 -10.02 -0.84
N VAL A 126 -3.44 -10.72 -0.36
CA VAL A 126 -2.22 -10.08 0.14
C VAL A 126 -1.06 -10.28 -0.82
N ASN A 127 -0.35 -9.19 -1.14
CA ASN A 127 0.97 -9.28 -1.78
C ASN A 127 2.04 -8.81 -0.81
N ILE A 128 3.00 -9.67 -0.47
CA ILE A 128 4.07 -9.40 0.50
C ILE A 128 5.37 -10.08 0.05
N HIS A 129 6.52 -9.47 0.32
CA HIS A 129 7.82 -10.08 0.05
C HIS A 129 8.21 -11.12 1.11
N GLU A 130 9.15 -12.01 0.77
CA GLU A 130 9.55 -13.15 1.62
C GLU A 130 10.19 -12.75 2.95
N ARG A 131 10.96 -11.66 2.98
CA ARG A 131 11.67 -11.21 4.17
C ARG A 131 11.84 -9.69 4.18
N PRO A 132 11.96 -9.06 5.36
CA PRO A 132 12.28 -7.64 5.47
C PRO A 132 13.41 -7.21 4.53
N ILE A 133 13.24 -6.06 3.89
CA ILE A 133 14.29 -5.41 3.10
C ILE A 133 15.05 -4.43 3.99
N THR A 134 16.21 -3.99 3.53
CA THR A 134 16.93 -2.87 4.13
C THR A 134 17.23 -1.85 3.05
N GLU A 135 16.85 -0.60 3.28
CA GLU A 135 17.02 0.50 2.33
C GLU A 135 17.32 1.79 3.09
N SER A 136 18.42 2.48 2.77
CA SER A 136 18.76 3.78 3.39
C SER A 136 18.70 3.80 4.95
N GLY A 137 19.03 2.67 5.61
CA GLY A 137 19.01 2.53 7.08
C GLY A 137 17.66 2.12 7.70
N TRP A 138 16.62 1.95 6.88
CA TRP A 138 15.28 1.45 7.23
C TRP A 138 15.23 -0.08 7.02
N MET A 139 14.67 -0.88 7.94
CA MET A 139 14.57 -2.35 7.86
C MET A 139 13.21 -2.95 8.25
N GLY A 140 12.58 -3.64 7.30
CA GLY A 140 11.16 -3.96 7.42
C GLY A 140 10.47 -4.21 6.08
N SER A 141 9.15 -4.07 6.08
CA SER A 141 8.28 -4.83 5.19
C SER A 141 7.20 -3.98 4.55
N GLY A 142 7.00 -4.18 3.25
CA GLY A 142 5.86 -3.61 2.52
C GLY A 142 4.93 -4.70 2.06
N PHE A 143 3.63 -4.51 2.24
CA PHE A 143 2.62 -5.40 1.70
C PHE A 143 1.37 -4.66 1.27
N THR A 144 0.55 -5.33 0.46
CA THR A 144 -0.79 -4.86 0.10
C THR A 144 -1.83 -5.83 0.59
N ALA A 145 -3.01 -5.33 0.93
CA ALA A 145 -4.20 -6.13 1.23
C ALA A 145 -5.35 -5.57 0.38
N ILE A 146 -5.70 -6.27 -0.71
CA ILE A 146 -6.62 -5.80 -1.74
C ILE A 146 -7.87 -6.66 -1.73
N ASP A 147 -9.04 -6.03 -1.68
CA ASP A 147 -10.31 -6.72 -1.85
C ASP A 147 -10.40 -7.17 -3.31
N PRO A 148 -10.48 -8.48 -3.59
CA PRO A 148 -10.51 -8.98 -4.95
C PRO A 148 -11.75 -8.51 -5.74
N ASP A 149 -12.85 -8.24 -5.04
CA ASP A 149 -14.17 -7.93 -5.62
C ASP A 149 -14.33 -6.45 -5.94
N THR A 150 -13.61 -5.56 -5.25
CA THR A 150 -13.68 -4.10 -5.48
C THR A 150 -12.38 -3.49 -6.00
N GLY A 151 -11.23 -4.13 -5.77
CA GLY A 151 -9.91 -3.60 -6.08
C GLY A 151 -9.44 -2.50 -5.12
N ALA A 152 -10.25 -2.13 -4.13
CA ALA A 152 -9.85 -1.24 -3.04
C ALA A 152 -8.98 -2.02 -2.04
N GLY A 153 -8.10 -1.33 -1.32
CA GLY A 153 -7.26 -2.00 -0.35
C GLY A 153 -6.23 -1.13 0.32
N ALA A 154 -5.52 -1.72 1.27
CA ALA A 154 -4.46 -1.09 2.03
C ALA A 154 -3.08 -1.34 1.40
N TYR A 155 -2.22 -0.35 1.52
CA TYR A 155 -0.85 -0.34 1.04
C TYR A 155 0.02 -0.04 2.25
N THR A 156 0.52 -1.08 2.89
CA THR A 156 1.05 -0.99 4.24
C THR A 156 2.56 -1.17 4.25
N ILE A 157 3.20 -0.37 5.08
CA ILE A 157 4.60 -0.47 5.43
C ILE A 157 4.68 -0.80 6.93
N GLU A 158 5.36 -1.86 7.30
CA GLU A 158 5.58 -2.29 8.67
C GLU A 158 7.08 -2.40 8.95
N GLU A 159 7.57 -1.72 9.99
CA GLU A 159 8.96 -1.84 10.43
C GLU A 159 9.12 -1.92 11.94
N GLY A 160 10.20 -2.58 12.32
CA GLY A 160 10.71 -2.72 13.68
C GLY A 160 11.66 -1.60 14.08
N SER A 161 11.13 -0.43 14.39
CA SER A 161 11.63 0.41 15.50
C SER A 161 10.62 1.53 15.72
N ASN A 162 10.09 1.62 16.93
CA ASN A 162 9.66 2.91 17.45
C ASN A 162 10.81 3.91 17.25
N GLY A 163 10.48 5.16 16.89
CA GLY A 163 11.44 6.25 16.80
C GLY A 163 12.52 6.18 17.89
N GLY A 164 13.75 5.98 17.44
CA GLY A 164 14.87 5.71 18.31
C GLY A 164 16.05 5.25 17.46
N TYR A 165 16.71 6.21 16.80
CA TYR A 165 18.17 6.12 16.76
C TYR A 165 18.60 5.85 18.20
N ARG A 166 19.07 4.64 18.49
CA ARG A 166 19.96 4.42 19.64
C ARG A 166 21.31 5.02 19.26
N GLU A 167 21.31 6.32 18.96
CA GLU A 167 22.51 7.10 19.08
C GLU A 167 22.67 7.35 20.57
N HIS A 168 23.75 6.80 21.10
CA HIS A 168 24.21 6.96 22.45
C HIS A 168 24.59 8.44 22.64
N LEU A 169 23.59 9.31 22.86
CA LEU A 169 23.81 10.68 23.30
C LEU A 169 23.38 10.75 24.76
N THR A 170 24.40 10.78 25.60
CA THR A 170 24.34 11.01 27.04
C THR A 170 23.56 12.29 27.39
N SER A 171 22.88 12.21 28.53
CA SER A 171 22.35 13.29 29.42
C SER A 171 21.18 14.16 28.94
N GLU A 172 20.00 14.01 29.55
CA GLU A 172 19.45 14.92 30.59
C GLU A 172 18.03 14.51 31.05
N PRO A 173 17.64 14.70 32.33
CA PRO A 173 16.34 14.29 32.86
C PRO A 173 15.29 15.39 32.68
N GLY A 174 14.30 15.21 31.79
CA GLY A 174 13.17 16.15 31.74
C GLY A 174 12.20 16.13 30.54
N GLY A 175 12.39 15.30 29.51
CA GLY A 175 11.52 15.32 28.32
C GLY A 175 10.27 14.44 28.47
N ARG A 176 9.09 15.04 28.55
CA ARG A 176 7.78 14.33 28.47
C ARG A 176 7.63 13.65 27.11
N LEU A 177 7.40 12.34 27.13
CA LEU A 177 7.10 11.51 25.96
C LEU A 177 5.69 11.84 25.42
N LEU A 178 5.61 12.22 24.14
CA LEU A 178 4.34 12.26 23.41
C LEU A 178 4.30 11.03 22.48
N ASN A 179 3.58 10.00 22.92
CA ASN A 179 3.32 8.80 22.13
C ASN A 179 2.21 9.10 21.10
N ILE A 180 2.50 9.02 19.81
CA ILE A 180 1.48 9.00 18.75
C ILE A 180 1.46 7.59 18.17
N TYR A 181 0.45 6.82 18.57
CA TYR A 181 0.13 5.51 18.01
C TYR A 181 -0.43 5.68 16.59
N GLY A 182 0.20 5.03 15.60
CA GLY A 182 -0.36 4.87 14.27
C GLY A 182 -1.48 3.82 14.29
N ILE A 183 -2.72 4.27 14.41
CA ILE A 183 -3.93 3.44 14.26
C ILE A 183 -4.30 3.36 12.78
N GLY A 184 -3.63 2.49 12.03
CA GLY A 184 -4.18 1.94 10.80
C GLY A 184 -5.32 1.00 11.18
N SER A 185 -6.54 1.52 11.21
CA SER A 185 -7.74 0.70 11.41
C SER A 185 -7.93 -0.16 10.15
N PRO A 186 -8.21 -1.47 10.26
CA PRO A 186 -8.73 -2.19 9.10
C PRO A 186 -9.98 -1.45 8.59
N PRO A 187 -10.24 -1.41 7.27
CA PRO A 187 -11.45 -0.81 6.74
C PRO A 187 -12.64 -1.43 7.48
N SER A 188 -13.27 -0.60 8.31
CA SER A 188 -14.45 -0.98 9.05
C SER A 188 -15.51 -1.46 8.07
N THR A 189 -16.09 -2.61 8.37
CA THR A 189 -17.33 -3.10 7.80
C THR A 189 -18.45 -2.11 8.15
N TYR A 190 -18.48 -0.97 7.48
CA TYR A 190 -19.70 -0.20 7.35
C TYR A 190 -20.36 -0.66 6.08
N ASP A 191 -21.45 -1.41 6.28
CA ASP A 191 -22.49 -1.67 5.29
C ASP A 191 -22.65 -0.46 4.36
N ALA A 192 -22.13 -0.57 3.14
CA ALA A 192 -22.77 0.12 2.04
C ALA A 192 -24.06 -0.66 1.81
N PRO A 193 -25.26 -0.10 2.10
CA PRO A 193 -26.47 -0.76 1.65
C PRO A 193 -26.35 -0.91 0.13
N LEU A 194 -26.33 -2.16 -0.33
CA LEU A 194 -26.47 -2.52 -1.73
C LEU A 194 -27.78 -1.90 -2.24
N LEU A 195 -27.72 -0.67 -2.73
CA LEU A 195 -28.76 -0.13 -3.58
C LEU A 195 -28.56 -0.77 -4.97
N LYS A 196 -28.95 -2.04 -5.09
CA LYS A 196 -29.21 -2.66 -6.39
C LYS A 196 -30.41 -1.93 -6.98
N ILE A 197 -30.15 -0.85 -7.73
CA ILE A 197 -31.16 -0.26 -8.60
C ILE A 197 -31.44 -1.28 -9.70
N HIS A 198 -32.47 -2.08 -9.50
CA HIS A 198 -32.98 -2.98 -10.53
C HIS A 198 -33.77 -2.14 -11.54
N MET A 199 -33.07 -1.52 -12.51
CA MET A 199 -33.70 -0.90 -13.65
C MET A 199 -34.32 -2.00 -14.53
N LYS A 200 -35.62 -2.21 -14.39
CA LYS A 200 -36.43 -2.96 -15.36
C LYS A 200 -36.34 -2.24 -16.72
N PRO A 201 -36.27 -2.98 -17.85
CA PRO A 201 -36.20 -2.36 -19.17
C PRO A 201 -37.54 -1.65 -19.45
N LEU A 202 -37.51 -0.32 -19.55
CA LEU A 202 -38.67 0.45 -19.97
C LEU A 202 -38.85 0.28 -21.49
N PHE A 203 -39.97 -0.34 -21.87
CA PHE A 203 -40.47 -0.41 -23.23
C PHE A 203 -40.67 1.01 -23.80
N TRP A 204 -40.20 1.22 -25.03
CA TRP A 204 -40.43 2.45 -25.80
C TRP A 204 -41.89 2.53 -26.22
N LEU A 205 -42.59 3.61 -25.84
CA LEU A 205 -43.88 3.98 -26.42
C LEU A 205 -43.74 5.34 -27.15
N PHE A 206 -43.91 5.28 -28.46
CA PHE A 206 -43.93 6.40 -29.40
C PHE A 206 -45.09 7.37 -29.12
N ILE A 207 -44.83 8.69 -29.17
CA ILE A 207 -45.81 9.70 -29.61
C ILE A 207 -45.07 10.77 -30.44
N LEU A 208 -45.35 10.78 -31.75
CA LEU A 208 -45.04 11.89 -32.67
C LEU A 208 -46.08 13.00 -32.48
N PRO A 209 -45.72 14.30 -32.59
CA PRO A 209 -46.69 15.33 -32.92
C PRO A 209 -46.63 15.67 -34.42
N SER A 210 -47.77 15.51 -35.08
CA SER A 210 -48.07 16.02 -36.41
C SER A 210 -48.10 17.55 -36.41
N ILE A 211 -47.47 18.17 -37.40
CA ILE A 211 -47.55 19.60 -37.71
C ILE A 211 -48.63 19.77 -38.78
N GLN A 212 -49.62 20.62 -38.48
CA GLN A 212 -50.49 21.28 -39.46
C GLN A 212 -50.00 22.71 -39.64
#